data_AF-A0A6N4W386-F1
#
_entry.id   AF-A0A6N4W386-F1
#
_cell.length_a   1.000
_cell.length_b   1.000
_cell.length_c   1.000
_cell.angle_alpha   90.00
_cell.angle_beta   90.00
_cell.angle_gamma   90.00
#
_symmetry.space_group_name_H-M   'P 1'
#
loop_
_entity.id
_entity.type
_entity.pdbx_description
1 polymer ?
#
loop_
_entity_poly.entity_id
_entity_poly.type
_entity_poly.pdbx_seq_one_letter_code
_entity_poly.pdbx_strand_id
1 'polypeptide(L)'
;MPTSVGLDATALAALADRVAHCATALSELSIAEVSGLTGSALAASAAPRRATAEVHRHAQTANRWVAAARRCIDEFTAAERDHIEGLRVQ
;
A
#
# COMPACT_ATOMS: atom_id res chain seq x y z
N MET A 1 28.09 2.47 15.29
CA MET A 1 26.88 2.23 16.11
C MET A 1 25.70 2.63 15.26
N PRO A 2 24.79 1.72 14.86
CA PRO A 2 23.56 2.12 14.19
C PRO A 2 22.77 3.02 15.13
N THR A 3 22.27 4.14 14.62
CA THR A 3 21.36 5.02 15.35
C THR A 3 20.08 4.27 15.67
N SER A 4 19.67 4.30 16.94
CA SER A 4 18.35 3.86 17.36
C SER A 4 17.31 4.72 16.66
N VAL A 5 16.57 4.12 15.73
CA VAL A 5 15.40 4.76 15.10
C VAL A 5 14.20 4.30 15.90
N GLY A 6 13.59 5.20 16.68
CA GLY A 6 12.32 4.93 17.33
C GLY A 6 11.25 4.73 16.27
N LEU A 7 10.59 3.57 16.28
CA LEU A 7 9.46 3.28 15.41
C LEU A 7 8.17 3.60 16.17
N ASP A 8 7.43 4.61 15.72
CA ASP A 8 6.06 4.81 16.17
C ASP A 8 5.14 3.82 15.44
N ALA A 9 4.93 2.66 16.07
CA ALA A 9 4.08 1.60 15.55
C ALA A 9 2.62 2.06 15.34
N THR A 10 2.12 2.99 16.16
CA THR A 10 0.76 3.51 16.06
C THR A 10 0.61 4.39 14.82
N ALA A 11 1.56 5.31 14.61
CA ALA A 11 1.56 6.15 13.41
C ALA A 11 1.75 5.32 12.13
N LEU A 12 2.60 4.31 12.16
CA LEU A 12 2.79 3.41 11.03
C LEU A 12 1.54 2.59 10.72
N ALA A 13 0.83 2.09 11.74
CA ALA A 13 -0.43 1.37 11.57
C ALA A 13 -1.49 2.25 10.91
N ALA A 14 -1.67 3.48 11.42
CA ALA A 14 -2.61 4.44 10.85
C ALA A 14 -2.28 4.81 9.39
N LEU A 15 -0.99 4.92 9.06
CA LEU A 15 -0.57 5.13 7.67
C LEU A 15 -0.86 3.90 6.80
N ALA A 16 -0.57 2.70 7.28
CA ALA A 16 -0.83 1.46 6.57
C ALA A 16 -2.32 1.30 6.24
N ASP A 17 -3.22 1.64 7.17
CA ASP A 17 -4.66 1.58 6.95
C ASP A 17 -5.15 2.60 5.93
N ARG A 18 -4.65 3.84 5.98
CA ARG A 18 -4.97 4.85 4.94
C ARG A 18 -4.50 4.40 3.56
N VAL A 19 -3.28 3.86 3.46
CA VAL A 19 -2.75 3.37 2.18
C VAL A 19 -3.55 2.17 1.69
N ALA A 20 -3.95 1.24 2.58
CA ALA A 20 -4.81 0.12 2.23
C ALA A 20 -6.14 0.59 1.66
N HIS A 21 -6.78 1.57 2.29
CA HIS A 21 -8.02 2.16 1.82
C HIS A 21 -7.86 2.78 0.42
N CYS A 22 -6.80 3.57 0.20
CA CYS A 22 -6.48 4.12 -1.12
C CYS A 22 -6.20 3.02 -2.15
N ALA A 23 -5.49 1.96 -1.78
CA ALA A 23 -5.19 0.85 -2.67
C ALA A 23 -6.45 0.11 -3.11
N THR A 24 -7.40 -0.12 -2.19
CA THR A 24 -8.72 -0.67 -2.52
C THR A 24 -9.45 0.22 -3.51
N ALA A 25 -9.54 1.53 -3.22
CA ALA A 25 -10.20 2.48 -4.13
C ALA A 25 -9.55 2.47 -5.54
N LEU A 26 -8.22 2.48 -5.62
CA LEU A 26 -7.50 2.40 -6.90
C LEU A 26 -7.77 1.07 -7.63
N SER A 27 -7.91 -0.04 -6.92
CA SER A 27 -8.20 -1.34 -7.54
C SER A 27 -9.60 -1.43 -8.16
N GLU A 28 -10.54 -0.62 -7.66
CA GLU A 28 -11.92 -0.54 -8.16
C GLU A 28 -12.06 0.44 -9.35
N LEU A 29 -11.05 1.29 -9.59
CA LEU A 29 -11.09 2.22 -10.71
C LEU A 29 -10.96 1.48 -12.04
N SER A 30 -11.82 1.89 -12.98
CA SER A 30 -11.74 1.53 -14.39
C SER A 30 -11.89 2.81 -15.22
N ILE A 31 -10.88 3.12 -16.03
CA ILE A 31 -10.93 4.25 -16.95
C ILE A 31 -11.68 3.78 -18.19
N ALA A 32 -12.86 4.34 -18.42
CA ALA A 32 -13.76 3.95 -19.51
C ALA A 32 -13.07 4.12 -20.89
N GLU A 33 -13.26 3.12 -21.75
CA GLU A 33 -12.90 3.25 -23.16
C GLU A 33 -13.91 4.17 -23.85
N VAL A 34 -13.42 5.06 -24.72
CA VAL A 34 -14.28 5.97 -25.48
C VAL A 34 -14.77 5.23 -26.73
N SER A 35 -15.92 4.56 -26.63
CA SER A 35 -16.60 3.93 -27.76
C SER A 35 -17.41 4.98 -28.56
N GLY A 36 -17.50 4.81 -29.88
CA GLY A 36 -18.34 5.64 -30.76
C GLY A 36 -17.64 6.79 -31.50
N LEU A 37 -16.32 6.96 -31.36
CA LEU A 37 -15.55 7.97 -32.13
C LEU A 37 -14.95 7.39 -33.43
N THR A 38 -15.77 6.71 -34.23
CA THR A 38 -15.33 6.14 -35.52
C THR A 38 -14.66 7.20 -36.40
N GLY A 39 -13.41 6.96 -36.81
CA GLY A 39 -12.59 7.91 -37.59
C GLY A 39 -11.70 8.84 -36.76
N SER A 40 -11.82 8.84 -35.43
CA SER A 40 -10.91 9.57 -34.54
C SER A 40 -9.67 8.76 -34.20
N ALA A 41 -8.51 9.43 -34.08
CA ALA A 41 -7.29 8.83 -33.52
C ALA A 41 -7.51 8.25 -32.09
N LEU A 42 -8.50 8.78 -31.36
CA LEU A 42 -8.89 8.28 -30.04
C LEU A 42 -9.55 6.88 -30.10
N ALA A 43 -10.23 6.53 -31.19
CA ALA A 43 -10.86 5.20 -31.32
C ALA A 43 -9.84 4.06 -31.47
N ALA A 44 -8.63 4.37 -31.95
CA ALA A 44 -7.52 3.41 -32.01
C ALA A 44 -6.65 3.43 -30.75
N SER A 45 -6.94 4.30 -29.77
CA SER A 45 -6.08 4.51 -28.61
C SER A 45 -6.28 3.44 -27.54
N ALA A 46 -5.24 2.65 -27.28
CA ALA A 46 -5.17 1.76 -26.13
C ALA A 46 -4.82 2.49 -24.80
N ALA A 47 -4.82 3.82 -24.77
CA ALA A 47 -4.41 4.60 -23.59
C ALA A 47 -5.31 4.36 -22.36
N PRO A 48 -6.66 4.32 -22.46
CA PRO A 48 -7.51 4.07 -21.29
C PRO A 48 -7.21 2.72 -20.63
N ARG A 49 -7.06 1.66 -21.44
CA ARG A 49 -6.74 0.31 -20.96
C ARG A 49 -5.37 0.25 -20.29
N ARG A 50 -4.36 0.90 -20.88
CA ARG A 50 -3.02 1.00 -20.29
C ARG A 50 -3.04 1.74 -18.96
N ALA A 51 -3.75 2.86 -18.88
CA ALA A 51 -3.89 3.63 -17.67
C ALA A 51 -4.61 2.83 -16.56
N THR A 52 -5.69 2.11 -16.87
CA THR A 52 -6.36 1.20 -15.90
C THR A 52 -5.39 0.14 -15.38
N ALA A 53 -4.64 -0.51 -16.27
CA ALA A 53 -3.67 -1.54 -15.88
C ALA A 53 -2.53 -0.98 -15.01
N GLU A 54 -2.09 0.26 -15.27
CA GLU A 54 -1.10 0.95 -14.43
C GLU A 54 -1.66 1.29 -13.05
N VAL A 55 -2.88 1.82 -12.96
CA VAL A 55 -3.57 2.09 -11.69
C VAL A 55 -3.67 0.82 -10.84
N HIS A 56 -4.08 -0.30 -11.44
CA HIS A 56 -4.15 -1.59 -10.73
C HIS A 56 -2.78 -2.08 -10.27
N ARG A 57 -1.72 -1.83 -11.04
CA ARG A 57 -0.34 -2.16 -10.65
C ARG A 57 0.14 -1.33 -9.45
N HIS A 58 -0.23 -0.06 -9.40
CA HIS A 58 0.04 0.80 -8.25
C HIS A 58 -0.71 0.32 -7.01
N ALA A 59 -1.99 -0.04 -7.13
CA ALA A 59 -2.77 -0.64 -6.05
C ALA A 59 -2.12 -1.91 -5.48
N GLN A 60 -1.66 -2.83 -6.34
CA GLN A 60 -0.95 -4.04 -5.92
C GLN A 60 0.37 -3.72 -5.19
N THR A 61 1.09 -2.69 -5.64
CA THR A 61 2.35 -2.27 -5.02
C THR A 61 2.12 -1.64 -3.66
N ALA A 62 1.10 -0.81 -3.52
CA ALA A 62 0.65 -0.25 -2.25
C ALA A 62 0.24 -1.38 -1.27
N ASN A 63 -0.52 -2.39 -1.72
CA ASN A 63 -0.90 -3.53 -0.89
C ASN A 63 0.30 -4.35 -0.39
N ARG A 64 1.32 -4.55 -1.23
CA ARG A 64 2.57 -5.21 -0.80
C ARG A 64 3.31 -4.40 0.26
N TRP A 65 3.37 -3.08 0.11
CA TRP A 65 3.95 -2.21 1.12
C TRP A 65 3.16 -2.26 2.44
N VAL A 66 1.82 -2.21 2.40
CA VAL A 66 0.96 -2.35 3.59
C VAL A 66 1.24 -3.65 4.32
N ALA A 67 1.34 -4.77 3.59
CA ALA A 67 1.62 -6.07 4.18
C ALA A 67 3.01 -6.10 4.86
N ALA A 68 4.02 -5.48 4.25
CA ALA A 68 5.34 -5.35 4.86
C ALA A 68 5.31 -4.45 6.10
N ALA A 69 4.62 -3.31 6.05
CA ALA A 69 4.50 -2.38 7.18
C ALA A 69 3.82 -3.03 8.39
N ARG A 70 2.73 -3.78 8.17
CA ARG A 70 2.04 -4.54 9.21
C ARG A 70 2.96 -5.59 9.85
N ARG A 71 3.72 -6.32 9.04
CA ARG A 71 4.70 -7.27 9.56
C ARG A 71 5.76 -6.59 10.42
N CYS A 72 6.30 -5.45 9.99
CA CYS A 72 7.26 -4.70 10.80
C CYS A 72 6.67 -4.26 12.15
N ILE A 73 5.39 -3.85 12.17
CA ILE A 73 4.69 -3.49 13.41
C ILE A 73 4.57 -4.72 14.34
N ASP A 74 4.19 -5.87 13.79
CA ASP A 74 4.03 -7.11 14.57
C ASP A 74 5.37 -7.56 15.17
N GLU A 75 6.44 -7.55 14.37
CA GLU A 75 7.79 -7.88 14.80
C GLU A 75 8.30 -6.91 15.88
N PHE A 76 8.08 -5.61 15.71
CA PHE A 76 8.48 -4.60 16.69
C PHE A 76 7.72 -4.75 18.01
N THR A 77 6.39 -4.94 17.94
CA THR A 77 5.54 -5.12 19.12
C THR A 77 5.91 -6.40 19.89
N ALA A 78 6.27 -7.47 19.17
CA ALA A 78 6.77 -8.70 19.78
C ALA A 78 8.09 -8.46 20.51
N ALA A 79 9.06 -7.80 19.86
CA ALA A 79 10.36 -7.50 20.46
C ALA A 79 10.23 -6.59 21.70
N GLU A 80 9.33 -5.60 21.67
CA GLU A 80 9.06 -4.73 22.81
C GLU A 80 8.45 -5.51 23.98
N ARG A 81 7.51 -6.43 23.70
CA ARG A 81 6.92 -7.30 24.72
C ARG A 81 7.97 -8.20 25.38
N ASP A 82 8.83 -8.83 24.57
CA ASP A 82 9.88 -9.72 25.06
C ASP A 82 10.90 -8.96 25.92
N HIS A 83 11.22 -7.72 25.53
CA HIS A 83 12.08 -6.84 26.31
C HIS A 83 11.46 -6.49 27.67
N ILE A 84 10.19 -6.10 27.70
CA ILE A 84 9.47 -5.78 28.94
C ILE A 84 9.40 -7.00 29.86
N GLU A 85 9.14 -8.20 29.32
CA GLU A 85 9.08 -9.42 30.13
C GLU A 85 10.45 -9.81 30.67
N GLY A 86 11.51 -9.67 29.87
CA GLY A 86 12.89 -9.88 30.33
C GLY A 86 13.30 -8.96 31.49
N LEU A 87 12.79 -7.73 31.51
CA LEU A 87 13.01 -6.78 32.62
C LEU A 87 12.25 -7.14 33.91
N ARG A 88 11.18 -7.94 33.84
CA ARG A 88 10.40 -8.35 35.02
C ARG A 88 10.98 -9.54 35.77
N VAL A 89 11.82 -10.33 35.09
CA VAL A 89 12.43 -11.55 35.64
C VAL A 89 13.84 -11.28 36.21
N GLN A 90 14.34 -10.04 36.07
CA GLN A 90 15.58 -9.56 36.70
C GLN A 90 15.28 -8.82 38.00
#